data_AF-A0A937VFE1-F1
#
_entry.id   AF-A0A937VFE1-F1
#
_cell.length_a   1.000
_cell.length_b   1.000
_cell.length_c   1.000
_cell.angle_alpha   90.00
_cell.angle_beta   90.00
_cell.angle_gamma   90.00
#
_symmetry.space_group_name_H-M   'P 1'
#
loop_
_entity.id
_entity.type
_entity.pdbx_description
1 polymer ?
#
loop_
_entity_poly.entity_id
_entity_poly.type
_entity_poly.pdbx_seq_one_letter_code
_entity_poly.pdbx_strand_id
1 'polypeptide(L)' 'MEFTFLIFAALAALVVFFLIRGQAGGGRMRCNRCDGTGQVNERWPDPQEPGGWHIVEGTCPKCKGKGTI' A
#
# COMPACT_ATOMS: atom_id res chain seq x y z
N MET A 1 -34.17 -25.50 -24.13
CA MET A 1 -33.54 -25.71 -22.81
C MET A 1 -32.04 -25.44 -22.84
N GLU A 2 -31.32 -25.89 -23.87
CA GLU A 2 -29.86 -25.71 -23.97
C GLU A 2 -29.40 -24.25 -24.13
N PHE A 3 -30.10 -23.46 -24.95
CA PHE A 3 -29.77 -22.04 -25.15
C PHE A 3 -29.85 -21.22 -23.86
N THR A 4 -30.83 -21.54 -23.01
CA THR A 4 -31.02 -20.92 -21.70
C THR A 4 -29.86 -21.26 -20.76
N PHE A 5 -29.40 -22.52 -20.76
CA PHE A 5 -28.24 -22.95 -19.98
C PHE A 5 -26.96 -22.23 -20.39
N LEU A 6 -26.74 -22.02 -21.70
CA LEU A 6 -25.58 -21.28 -22.20
C LEU A 6 -25.58 -19.81 -21.76
N ILE A 7 -26.75 -19.16 -21.76
CA ILE A 7 -26.89 -17.77 -21.28
C ILE A 7 -26.55 -17.68 -19.79
N PHE A 8 -27.07 -18.60 -18.96
CA PHE A 8 -26.77 -18.61 -17.53
C PHE A 8 -25.29 -18.90 -17.25
N ALA A 9 -24.68 -19.82 -18.00
CA ALA A 9 -23.25 -20.11 -17.87
C ALA A 9 -22.38 -18.89 -18.26
N ALA A 10 -22.74 -18.18 -19.34
CA ALA A 10 -22.04 -16.97 -19.76
C ALA A 10 -22.18 -15.83 -18.74
N LEU A 11 -23.37 -15.62 -18.19
CA LEU A 11 -23.61 -14.63 -17.13
C LEU A 11 -22.83 -14.97 -15.85
N ALA A 12 -22.84 -16.23 -15.43
CA ALA A 12 -22.09 -16.68 -14.25
C ALA A 12 -20.58 -16.48 -14.45
N ALA A 13 -20.05 -16.83 -15.62
CA ALA A 13 -18.64 -16.63 -15.95
C ALA A 13 -18.25 -15.14 -15.94
N LEU A 14 -19.13 -14.27 -16.46
CA LEU A 14 -18.92 -12.83 -16.48
C LEU A 14 -18.90 -12.25 -15.07
N VAL A 15 -19.85 -12.63 -14.21
CA VAL A 15 -19.86 -12.22 -12.80
C VAL A 15 -18.58 -12.67 -12.07
N VAL A 16 -18.18 -13.93 -12.23
CA VAL A 16 -16.96 -14.46 -11.62
C VAL A 16 -15.71 -13.72 -12.12
N PHE A 17 -15.63 -13.44 -13.42
CA PHE A 17 -14.53 -12.67 -14.02
C PHE A 17 -14.42 -11.26 -13.40
N PHE A 18 -15.53 -10.55 -13.23
CA PHE A 18 -15.55 -9.22 -12.63
C PHE A 18 -15.20 -9.26 -11.13
N LEU A 19 -15.65 -10.28 -10.40
CA LEU A 19 -15.31 -10.45 -8.98
C LEU A 19 -13.81 -10.73 -8.76
N ILE A 20 -13.21 -11.61 -9.57
CA ILE A 20 -11.78 -11.91 -9.49
C ILE A 20 -10.95 -10.69 -9.87
N ARG A 21 -11.34 -9.96 -10.92
CA ARG A 21 -10.62 -8.77 -11.38
C ARG A 21 -10.71 -7.61 -10.38
N GLY A 22 -11.83 -7.49 -9.66
CA GLY A 22 -12.02 -6.47 -8.62
C GLY A 22 -11.14 -6.64 -7.39
N GLN A 23 -10.59 -7.83 -7.14
CA GLN A 23 -9.85 -8.16 -5.92
C GLN A 23 -8.33 -7.93 -6.04
N ALA A 24 -7.79 -7.73 -7.25
CA ALA A 24 -6.35 -7.53 -7.47
C ALA A 24 -5.86 -6.11 -7.12
N GLY A 25 -6.77 -5.18 -6.85
CA GLY A 25 -6.48 -3.78 -6.57
C GLY A 25 -6.37 -3.46 -5.08
N GLY A 26 -5.66 -4.28 -4.29
CA GLY A 26 -5.23 -3.90 -2.96
C GLY A 26 -4.17 -2.80 -3.07
N GLY A 27 -4.62 -1.56 -3.33
CA GLY A 27 -3.76 -0.40 -3.50
C GLY A 27 -2.96 -0.17 -2.23
N ARG A 28 -1.73 -0.68 -2.19
CA ARG A 28 -0.80 -0.38 -1.11
C ARG A 28 -0.57 1.12 -1.14
N MET A 29 -1.01 1.81 -0.08
CA MET A 29 -0.93 3.26 -0.05
C MET A 29 0.53 3.66 0.14
N ARG A 30 0.98 4.68 -0.59
CA ARG A 30 2.33 5.23 -0.41
C ARG A 30 2.48 5.64 1.06
N CYS A 31 3.55 5.19 1.71
CA CYS A 31 3.83 5.56 3.08
C CYS A 31 4.09 7.08 3.13
N ASN A 32 3.19 7.82 3.77
CA ASN A 32 3.25 9.28 3.90
C ASN A 32 4.41 9.79 4.77
N ARG A 33 5.11 8.92 5.50
CA ARG A 33 6.24 9.33 6.35
C ARG A 33 7.56 9.36 5.59
N CYS A 34 7.78 8.38 4.72
CA CYS A 34 8.99 8.29 3.91
C CYS A 34 8.73 8.64 2.44
N ASP A 35 7.52 9.12 2.14
CA ASP A 35 7.05 9.37 0.78
C ASP A 35 7.42 8.25 -0.18
N GLY A 36 7.13 7.00 0.17
CA GLY A 36 7.40 5.88 -0.74
C GLY A 36 8.85 5.40 -0.81
N THR A 37 9.82 6.11 -0.24
CA THR A 37 11.24 5.76 -0.37
C THR A 37 11.65 4.58 0.50
N GLY A 38 10.92 4.32 1.59
CA GLY A 38 11.27 3.30 2.58
C GLY A 38 12.37 3.74 3.55
N GLN A 39 12.98 4.90 3.37
CA GLN A 39 14.05 5.44 4.22
C GLN A 39 13.62 6.77 4.85
N VAL A 40 14.24 7.14 5.97
CA VAL A 40 14.08 8.44 6.62
C VAL A 40 15.46 9.03 6.88
N ASN A 41 15.58 10.34 6.71
CA ASN A 41 16.72 11.15 7.15
C ASN A 41 16.13 12.45 7.70
N GLU A 42 15.77 12.41 8.97
CA GLU A 42 15.14 13.52 9.69
C GLU A 42 16.12 14.02 10.76
N ARG A 43 16.34 15.34 10.81
CA ARG A 43 17.16 15.99 11.82
C ARG A 43 16.42 17.18 12.41
N TRP A 44 16.29 17.23 13.73
CA TRP A 44 15.66 18.35 14.44
C TRP A 44 16.42 18.71 15.72
N PRO A 45 16.36 19.97 16.16
CA PRO A 45 17.07 20.41 17.36
C PRO A 45 16.51 19.73 18.61
N ASP A 46 17.40 19.36 19.54
CA ASP A 46 17.02 18.80 20.84
C ASP A 46 16.67 19.92 21.84
N PRO A 47 15.43 20.00 22.36
CA PRO A 47 15.09 20.98 23.38
C PRO A 47 15.74 20.70 24.76
N GLN A 48 16.28 19.48 25.00
CA GLN A 48 16.90 19.12 26.28
C GLN A 48 18.39 19.48 26.36
N GLU A 49 19.10 19.49 25.22
CA GLU A 49 20.52 19.85 25.15
C GLU A 49 20.73 21.04 24.20
N PRO A 50 21.19 22.21 24.70
CA PRO A 50 21.53 23.35 23.86
C PRO A 50 22.66 22.97 22.87
N GLY A 51 22.32 22.87 21.59
CA GLY A 51 23.24 22.43 20.53
C GLY A 51 23.14 20.94 20.17
N GLY A 52 22.32 20.18 20.90
CA GLY A 52 21.98 18.80 20.61
C GLY A 52 21.06 18.66 19.38
N TRP A 53 21.16 17.52 18.71
CA TRP A 53 20.35 17.19 17.54
C TRP A 53 19.79 15.79 17.68
N HIS A 54 18.49 15.67 17.46
CA HIS A 54 17.87 14.38 17.18
C HIS A 54 18.10 14.04 15.72
N ILE A 55 18.63 12.84 15.47
CA ILE A 55 18.92 12.34 14.13
C ILE A 55 18.23 10.99 13.99
N VAL A 56 17.35 10.87 13.00
CA VAL A 56 16.71 9.61 12.62
C VAL A 56 17.10 9.31 11.19
N GLU A 57 18.05 8.39 11.03
CA GLU A 57 18.54 7.93 9.75
C GLU A 57 18.32 6.42 9.58
N GLY A 58 17.96 6.02 8.36
CA GLY A 58 17.84 4.63 7.97
C GLY A 58 16.40 4.21 7.69
N THR A 59 16.05 2.98 8.05
CA THR A 59 14.82 2.35 7.59
C THR A 59 13.59 3.03 8.20
N CYS A 60 12.64 3.43 7.36
CA CYS A 60 11.41 4.06 7.81
C CYS A 60 10.65 3.14 8.80
N PRO A 61 10.48 3.52 10.07
CA PRO A 61 9.87 2.65 11.08
C PRO A 61 8.38 2.38 10.80
N LYS A 62 7.73 3.27 10.05
CA LYS A 62 6.30 3.16 9.71
C LYS A 62 6.03 2.07 8.68
N CYS A 63 6.80 2.02 7.59
CA CYS A 63 6.63 1.03 6.52
C CYS A 63 7.67 -0.09 6.53
N LYS A 64 8.59 -0.09 7.50
CA LYS A 64 9.67 -1.08 7.65
C LYS A 64 10.50 -1.26 6.36
N GLY A 65 10.80 -0.15 5.68
CA GLY A 65 11.58 -0.17 4.43
C GLY A 65 10.80 -0.46 3.16
N LYS A 66 9.49 -0.73 3.25
CA LYS A 66 8.69 -1.15 2.09
C LYS A 66 8.23 0.00 1.18
N GLY A 67 8.29 1.25 1.65
CA GLY A 67 7.75 2.42 0.94
C GLY A 67 6.22 2.48 0.89
N THR A 68 5.53 1.38 1.21
CA THR A 68 4.06 1.32 1.18
C THR A 68 3.50 0.75 2.49
N ILE A 69 2.24 1.09 2.79
CA ILE A 69 1.47 0.63 3.94
C ILE A 69 0.34 -0.27 3.44
#